data_AF-A0A8R1I7J9-F1
#
_entry.id   AF-A0A8R1I7J9-F1
#
_cell.length_a   1.000
_cell.length_b   1.000
_cell.length_c   1.000
_cell.angle_alpha   90.00
_cell.angle_beta   90.00
_cell.angle_gamma   90.00
#
_symmetry.space_group_name_H-M   'P 1'
#
loop_
_entity.id
_entity.type
_entity.pdbx_description
1 polymer ?
#
loop_
_entity_poly.entity_id
_entity_poly.type
_entity_poly.pdbx_seq_one_letter_code
_entity_poly.pdbx_strand_id
1 'polypeptide(L)'
;MQKIQRKFGECSDRTFARFTTKMDGIDPETLLEWLQTGIGDERDLQLMALEQLCMLLLMADNIDRCFESCPPRTFIPALCKIFIDETAPDNVLEVTARAITYYLDVSNECTRRITQVDGAVKAICSRLAAAEMSDRSSKDLAEQCVKLLEHVCQRETMAVYDAGGINAMLNLVRVNGTQVHKDTMYSAMSVVTRLCGKMEPTDPELAKCAESLGALLEHEDAKVSESALRCFAALTDRFVRKMMDPAELATHSNLVEHLISIMAVSNDENSPATASANILSIVLSLLGNLCRGSSLITEKVLTSPNMIKGLKATLTNKEERVVTDGLRLCDLLLVLLCEGRSALPLTCVVSGDYNGGSGAERVHRQLIDAIRQKDLSALVDAIESGQVDVNFADDVGQSLTNWASAFGSIEMVQYLCDKGADVNKGHKSSSLHYAACFGRPDDTVLIQDSSDSG
;
A
#
# COMPACT_ATOMS: atom_id res chain seq x y z
N MET A 1 8.04 -26.19 0.15
CA MET A 1 8.13 -27.62 0.54
C MET A 1 7.76 -27.88 2.02
N GLN A 2 8.53 -27.46 3.04
CA GLN A 2 8.27 -27.85 4.45
C GLN A 2 6.99 -27.28 5.10
N LYS A 3 6.46 -26.15 4.64
CA LYS A 3 5.21 -25.57 5.18
C LYS A 3 3.93 -26.28 4.70
N ILE A 4 4.00 -26.97 3.56
CA ILE A 4 2.85 -27.60 2.89
C ILE A 4 2.67 -29.05 3.36
N GLN A 5 3.77 -29.78 3.56
CA GLN A 5 3.74 -31.13 4.17
C GLN A 5 3.14 -31.13 5.59
N ARG A 6 3.27 -30.03 6.35
CA ARG A 6 2.64 -29.92 7.68
C ARG A 6 1.12 -29.80 7.66
N LYS A 7 0.51 -29.27 6.60
CA LYS A 7 -0.97 -29.11 6.52
C LYS A 7 -1.70 -30.38 6.11
N PHE A 8 -1.04 -31.33 5.43
CA PHE A 8 -1.64 -32.61 5.02
C PHE A 8 -1.33 -33.79 5.95
N GLY A 9 -0.50 -33.61 6.97
CA GLY A 9 -0.14 -34.67 7.93
C GLY A 9 -1.30 -35.25 8.75
N GLU A 10 -2.51 -34.70 8.64
CA GLU A 10 -3.72 -35.17 9.33
C GLU A 10 -4.74 -35.88 8.41
N CYS A 11 -4.53 -35.91 7.08
CA CYS A 11 -5.44 -36.60 6.17
C CYS A 11 -5.01 -38.07 5.99
N SER A 12 -5.80 -38.99 6.54
CA SER A 12 -5.47 -40.42 6.67
C SER A 12 -4.97 -41.12 5.38
N ASP A 13 -3.85 -41.84 5.52
CA ASP A 13 -3.17 -42.68 4.50
C ASP A 13 -4.07 -43.60 3.66
N ARG A 14 -5.25 -43.97 4.17
CA ARG A 14 -6.16 -44.93 3.51
C ARG A 14 -6.99 -44.33 2.39
N THR A 15 -7.27 -43.03 2.42
CA THR A 15 -7.99 -42.33 1.34
C THR A 15 -7.02 -42.07 0.19
N PHE A 16 -5.80 -41.64 0.51
CA PHE A 16 -4.69 -41.42 -0.43
C PHE A 16 -4.36 -42.66 -1.26
N ALA A 17 -4.28 -43.85 -0.65
CA ALA A 17 -3.97 -45.10 -1.35
C ALA A 17 -5.09 -45.64 -2.25
N ARG A 18 -6.36 -45.29 -1.99
CA ARG A 18 -7.52 -45.71 -2.79
C ARG A 18 -7.76 -44.83 -4.03
N PHE A 19 -7.32 -43.57 -3.98
CA PHE A 19 -7.43 -42.63 -5.11
C PHE A 19 -6.26 -42.78 -6.09
N THR A 20 -5.04 -42.98 -5.60
CA THR A 20 -3.85 -43.21 -6.46
C THR A 20 -3.98 -44.47 -7.33
N THR A 21 -4.63 -45.53 -6.84
CA THR A 21 -4.82 -46.77 -7.59
C THR A 21 -5.90 -46.71 -8.68
N LYS A 22 -6.75 -45.68 -8.71
CA LYS A 22 -7.83 -45.53 -9.71
C LYS A 22 -7.49 -44.52 -10.81
N MET A 23 -6.38 -43.78 -10.71
CA MET A 23 -6.06 -42.62 -11.56
C MET A 23 -4.63 -42.58 -12.10
N ASP A 24 -3.86 -43.67 -11.98
CA ASP A 24 -2.64 -43.83 -12.77
C ASP A 24 -3.01 -43.91 -14.26
N GLY A 25 -2.73 -42.84 -15.02
CA GLY A 25 -2.83 -42.84 -16.49
C GLY A 25 -3.88 -41.92 -17.13
N ILE A 26 -4.43 -40.92 -16.41
CA ILE A 26 -5.27 -39.90 -17.05
C ILE A 26 -4.35 -38.87 -17.75
N ASP A 27 -4.51 -38.75 -19.06
CA ASP A 27 -3.75 -37.80 -19.87
C ASP A 27 -4.16 -36.35 -19.55
N PRO A 28 -3.23 -35.37 -19.54
CA PRO A 28 -3.57 -33.99 -19.23
C PRO A 28 -4.59 -33.36 -20.19
N GLU A 29 -4.68 -33.83 -21.44
CA GLU A 29 -5.72 -33.38 -22.36
C GLU A 29 -7.11 -33.79 -21.88
N THR A 30 -7.28 -35.04 -21.45
CA THR A 30 -8.53 -35.54 -20.85
C THR A 30 -8.88 -34.78 -19.58
N LEU A 31 -7.88 -34.45 -18.75
CA LEU A 31 -8.12 -33.66 -17.55
C LEU A 31 -8.62 -32.26 -17.91
N LEU A 32 -8.03 -31.62 -18.93
CA LEU A 32 -8.47 -30.32 -19.41
C LEU A 32 -9.89 -30.36 -20.00
N GLU A 33 -10.25 -31.42 -20.72
CA GLU A 33 -11.62 -31.62 -21.21
C GLU A 33 -12.62 -31.71 -20.06
N TRP A 34 -12.33 -32.50 -19.03
CA TRP A 34 -13.21 -32.64 -17.86
C TRP A 34 -13.35 -31.35 -17.05
N LEU A 35 -12.33 -30.50 -17.04
CA LEU A 35 -12.44 -29.16 -16.44
C LEU A 35 -13.41 -28.25 -17.21
N GLN A 36 -13.56 -28.47 -18.52
CA GLN A 36 -14.41 -27.65 -19.40
C GLN A 36 -15.84 -28.17 -19.48
N THR A 37 -16.09 -29.44 -19.15
CA THR A 37 -17.44 -30.02 -18.98
C THR A 37 -18.02 -29.60 -17.63
N GLY A 38 -19.28 -29.16 -17.57
CA GLY A 38 -19.75 -28.41 -16.40
C GLY A 38 -21.26 -28.30 -16.22
N ILE A 39 -22.04 -29.31 -16.60
CA ILE A 39 -23.50 -29.30 -16.37
C ILE A 39 -23.98 -30.66 -15.82
N GLY A 40 -24.80 -30.64 -14.76
CA GLY A 40 -25.42 -31.86 -14.21
C GLY A 40 -24.39 -32.87 -13.68
N ASP A 41 -24.52 -34.13 -14.12
CA ASP A 41 -23.67 -35.26 -13.71
C ASP A 41 -22.18 -35.07 -14.09
N GLU A 42 -21.87 -34.14 -15.01
CA GLU A 42 -20.49 -33.80 -15.37
C GLU A 42 -19.74 -33.04 -14.26
N ARG A 43 -20.45 -32.51 -13.25
CA ARG A 43 -19.82 -31.79 -12.13
C ARG A 43 -18.97 -32.71 -11.25
N ASP A 44 -19.36 -33.97 -11.09
CA ASP A 44 -18.56 -34.94 -10.34
C ASP A 44 -17.25 -35.26 -11.10
N LEU A 45 -17.31 -35.33 -12.43
CA LEU A 45 -16.13 -35.47 -13.29
C LEU A 45 -15.22 -34.24 -13.20
N GLN A 46 -15.81 -33.04 -13.26
CA GLN A 46 -15.09 -31.77 -13.11
C GLN A 46 -14.40 -31.68 -11.74
N LEU A 47 -15.07 -32.10 -10.66
CA LEU A 47 -14.50 -32.13 -9.31
C LEU A 47 -13.32 -33.12 -9.22
N MET A 48 -13.48 -34.33 -9.76
CA MET A 48 -12.40 -35.32 -9.81
C MET A 48 -11.17 -34.80 -10.59
N ALA A 49 -11.41 -34.13 -11.73
CA ALA A 49 -10.35 -33.51 -12.51
C ALA A 49 -9.61 -32.41 -11.72
N LEU A 50 -10.36 -31.58 -10.99
CA LEU A 50 -9.81 -30.53 -10.14
C LEU A 50 -8.97 -31.08 -8.98
N GLU A 51 -9.45 -32.11 -8.28
CA GLU A 51 -8.71 -32.77 -7.21
C GLU A 51 -7.41 -33.39 -7.71
N GLN A 52 -7.47 -34.05 -8.86
CA GLN A 52 -6.29 -34.63 -9.50
C GLN A 52 -5.28 -33.55 -9.90
N LEU A 53 -5.75 -32.45 -10.50
CA LEU A 53 -4.89 -31.31 -10.84
C LEU A 53 -4.22 -30.73 -9.59
N CYS A 54 -4.98 -30.54 -8.51
CA CYS A 54 -4.44 -30.10 -7.23
C CYS A 54 -3.34 -31.04 -6.73
N MET A 55 -3.54 -32.36 -6.80
CA MET A 55 -2.52 -33.34 -6.39
C MET A 55 -1.27 -33.24 -7.27
N LEU A 56 -1.41 -33.15 -8.59
CA LEU A 56 -0.29 -33.02 -9.52
C LEU A 56 0.52 -31.75 -9.25
N LEU A 57 -0.14 -30.61 -9.02
CA LEU A 57 0.53 -29.34 -8.71
C LEU A 57 1.24 -29.39 -7.35
N LEU A 58 0.64 -30.03 -6.35
CA LEU A 58 1.17 -30.08 -4.99
C LEU A 58 2.37 -31.03 -4.85
N MET A 59 2.32 -32.15 -5.57
CA MET A 59 3.33 -33.22 -5.54
C MET A 59 4.41 -33.05 -6.62
N ALA A 60 4.38 -31.95 -7.37
CA ALA A 60 5.37 -31.69 -8.40
C ALA A 60 6.75 -31.42 -7.81
N ASP A 61 7.66 -32.39 -7.94
CA ASP A 61 9.07 -32.23 -7.58
C ASP A 61 9.85 -31.38 -8.60
N ASN A 62 9.27 -31.16 -9.79
CA ASN A 62 9.85 -30.37 -10.87
C ASN A 62 8.78 -29.50 -11.53
N ILE A 63 8.98 -28.19 -11.46
CA ILE A 63 8.06 -27.17 -11.98
C ILE A 63 7.95 -27.23 -13.50
N ASP A 64 9.07 -27.38 -14.21
CA ASP A 64 9.10 -27.38 -15.67
C ASP A 64 8.30 -28.57 -16.22
N ARG A 65 8.54 -29.76 -15.65
CA ARG A 65 7.77 -30.97 -16.02
C ARG A 65 6.29 -30.84 -15.66
N CYS A 66 5.97 -30.20 -14.54
CA CYS A 66 4.59 -29.95 -14.14
C CYS A 66 3.89 -29.00 -15.13
N PHE A 67 4.57 -27.96 -15.59
CA PHE A 67 4.03 -27.01 -16.56
C PHE A 67 4.05 -27.53 -18.00
N GLU A 68 4.88 -28.52 -18.32
CA GLU A 68 4.78 -29.28 -19.57
C GLU A 68 3.49 -30.12 -19.59
N SER A 69 3.21 -30.86 -18.52
CA SER A 69 2.00 -31.67 -18.39
C SER A 69 0.74 -30.81 -18.23
N CYS A 70 0.81 -29.78 -17.39
CA CYS A 70 -0.33 -28.91 -17.02
C CYS A 70 0.01 -27.45 -17.35
N PRO A 71 -0.01 -27.02 -18.62
CA PRO A 71 0.44 -25.69 -18.99
C PRO A 71 -0.45 -24.59 -18.40
N PRO A 72 0.09 -23.62 -17.64
CA PRO A 72 -0.68 -22.52 -17.09
C PRO A 72 -1.46 -21.72 -18.15
N ARG A 73 -0.94 -21.70 -19.40
CA ARG A 73 -1.57 -21.03 -20.55
C ARG A 73 -2.95 -21.58 -20.94
N THR A 74 -3.22 -22.86 -20.68
CA THR A 74 -4.50 -23.51 -21.02
C THR A 74 -5.33 -23.76 -19.78
N PHE A 75 -4.70 -24.22 -18.69
CA PHE A 75 -5.40 -24.58 -17.46
C PHE A 75 -5.94 -23.38 -16.70
N ILE A 76 -5.16 -22.28 -16.55
CA ILE A 76 -5.66 -21.11 -15.81
C ILE A 76 -6.90 -20.50 -16.47
N PRO A 77 -6.96 -20.30 -17.80
CA PRO A 77 -8.19 -19.84 -18.44
C PRO A 77 -9.38 -20.78 -18.25
N ALA A 78 -9.17 -22.11 -18.28
CA ALA A 78 -10.24 -23.06 -18.00
C ALA A 78 -10.77 -22.94 -16.57
N LEU A 79 -9.88 -22.85 -15.57
CA LEU A 79 -10.24 -22.66 -14.17
C LEU A 79 -10.97 -21.33 -13.93
N CYS A 80 -10.55 -20.25 -14.60
CA CYS A 80 -11.23 -18.95 -14.52
C CYS A 80 -12.65 -19.01 -15.09
N LYS A 81 -12.88 -19.80 -16.15
CA LYS A 81 -14.24 -19.99 -16.71
C LYS A 81 -15.17 -20.70 -15.74
N ILE A 82 -14.66 -21.61 -14.90
CA ILE A 82 -15.45 -22.25 -13.83
C ILE A 82 -15.93 -21.21 -12.81
N PHE A 83 -15.10 -20.21 -12.48
CA PHE A 83 -15.51 -19.10 -11.60
C PHE A 83 -16.59 -18.20 -12.20
N ILE A 84 -16.54 -18.00 -13.52
CA ILE A 84 -17.49 -17.16 -14.25
C ILE A 84 -18.86 -17.85 -14.37
N ASP A 85 -18.89 -19.18 -14.36
CA ASP A 85 -20.13 -19.95 -14.40
C ASP A 85 -20.92 -19.77 -13.10
N GLU A 86 -22.07 -19.08 -13.19
CA GLU A 86 -22.95 -18.77 -12.07
C GLU A 86 -23.54 -20.03 -11.41
N THR A 87 -23.63 -21.15 -12.14
CA THR A 87 -24.21 -22.41 -11.66
C THR A 87 -23.21 -23.32 -10.94
N ALA A 88 -21.92 -22.96 -10.93
CA ALA A 88 -20.89 -23.75 -10.26
C ALA A 88 -21.11 -23.78 -8.73
N PRO A 89 -21.14 -24.97 -8.09
CA PRO A 89 -21.34 -25.09 -6.66
C PRO A 89 -20.05 -24.74 -5.88
N ASP A 90 -20.22 -24.37 -4.60
CA ASP A 90 -19.11 -23.83 -3.79
C ASP A 90 -17.95 -24.80 -3.59
N ASN A 91 -18.23 -26.11 -3.49
CA ASN A 91 -17.19 -27.14 -3.40
C ASN A 91 -16.31 -27.21 -4.65
N VAL A 92 -16.89 -27.07 -5.84
CA VAL A 92 -16.13 -27.02 -7.11
C VAL A 92 -15.32 -25.73 -7.19
N LEU A 93 -15.92 -24.60 -6.83
CA LEU A 93 -15.24 -23.31 -6.81
C LEU A 93 -14.10 -23.27 -5.79
N GLU A 94 -14.24 -23.92 -4.64
CA GLU A 94 -13.22 -23.97 -3.60
C GLU A 94 -11.97 -24.70 -4.10
N VAL A 95 -12.13 -25.90 -4.67
CA VAL A 95 -11.02 -26.66 -5.27
C VAL A 95 -10.41 -25.88 -6.44
N THR A 96 -11.24 -25.19 -7.24
CA THR A 96 -10.78 -24.33 -8.34
C THR A 96 -9.90 -23.19 -7.83
N ALA A 97 -10.31 -22.46 -6.77
CA ALA A 97 -9.49 -21.41 -6.17
C ALA A 97 -8.16 -21.96 -5.65
N ARG A 98 -8.19 -23.16 -5.06
CA ARG A 98 -6.99 -23.83 -4.56
C ARG A 98 -6.02 -24.19 -5.69
N ALA A 99 -6.53 -24.77 -6.79
CA ALA A 99 -5.72 -25.11 -7.97
C ALA A 99 -5.07 -23.86 -8.58
N ILE A 100 -5.82 -22.77 -8.73
CA ILE A 100 -5.26 -21.50 -9.22
C ILE A 100 -4.20 -20.99 -8.23
N THR A 101 -4.46 -21.03 -6.93
CA THR A 101 -3.49 -20.60 -5.90
C THR A 101 -2.19 -21.40 -5.99
N TYR A 102 -2.26 -22.72 -6.21
CA TYR A 102 -1.06 -23.53 -6.42
C TYR A 102 -0.27 -23.14 -7.67
N TYR A 103 -0.93 -22.79 -8.78
CA TYR A 103 -0.22 -22.22 -9.93
C TYR A 103 0.52 -20.92 -9.59
N LEU A 104 -0.08 -20.06 -8.75
CA LEU A 104 0.50 -18.79 -8.33
C LEU A 104 1.64 -18.95 -7.30
N ASP A 105 1.54 -19.96 -6.44
CA ASP A 105 2.60 -20.35 -5.50
C ASP A 105 3.85 -20.83 -6.24
N VAL A 106 3.65 -21.52 -7.37
CA VAL A 106 4.74 -22.01 -8.23
C VAL A 106 5.34 -20.88 -9.07
N SER A 107 4.50 -20.05 -9.70
CA SER A 107 4.95 -18.90 -10.48
C SER A 107 3.98 -17.73 -10.40
N ASN A 108 4.48 -16.60 -9.91
CA ASN A 108 3.68 -15.37 -9.84
C ASN A 108 3.41 -14.74 -11.22
N GLU A 109 4.08 -15.18 -12.29
CA GLU A 109 3.80 -14.74 -13.68
C GLU A 109 2.45 -15.24 -14.19
N CYS A 110 1.87 -16.26 -13.53
CA CYS A 110 0.54 -16.78 -13.80
C CYS A 110 -0.57 -15.76 -13.51
N THR A 111 -0.33 -14.75 -12.65
CA THR A 111 -1.32 -13.70 -12.31
C THR A 111 -1.87 -12.97 -13.54
N ARG A 112 -1.02 -12.64 -14.52
CA ARG A 112 -1.41 -11.99 -15.78
C ARG A 112 -2.40 -12.81 -16.61
N ARG A 113 -2.35 -14.14 -16.51
CA ARG A 113 -3.26 -15.01 -17.26
C ARG A 113 -4.67 -14.98 -16.68
N ILE A 114 -4.80 -14.74 -15.38
CA ILE A 114 -6.11 -14.57 -14.72
C ILE A 114 -6.75 -13.26 -15.19
N THR A 115 -5.98 -12.17 -15.25
CA THR A 115 -6.49 -10.86 -15.68
C THR A 115 -6.79 -10.78 -17.18
N GLN A 116 -6.20 -11.65 -18.00
CA GLN A 116 -6.52 -11.80 -19.42
C GLN A 116 -7.86 -12.48 -19.68
N VAL A 117 -8.45 -13.15 -18.68
CA VAL A 117 -9.78 -13.75 -18.80
C VAL A 117 -10.82 -12.73 -18.35
N ASP A 118 -11.58 -12.21 -19.29
CA ASP A 118 -12.59 -11.19 -19.03
C ASP A 118 -13.57 -11.62 -17.95
N GLY A 119 -13.73 -10.78 -16.93
CA GLY A 119 -14.66 -11.01 -15.84
C GLY A 119 -14.19 -11.99 -14.76
N ALA A 120 -13.05 -12.68 -14.92
CA ALA A 120 -12.60 -13.69 -13.95
C ALA A 120 -12.38 -13.12 -12.54
N VAL A 121 -11.62 -12.02 -12.41
CA VAL A 121 -11.35 -11.38 -11.10
C VAL A 121 -12.65 -10.86 -10.48
N LYS A 122 -13.53 -10.28 -11.30
CA LYS A 122 -14.85 -9.80 -10.86
C LYS A 122 -15.73 -10.95 -10.36
N ALA A 123 -15.71 -12.10 -11.03
CA ALA A 123 -16.44 -13.29 -10.61
C ALA A 123 -15.91 -13.78 -9.24
N ILE A 124 -14.60 -13.88 -9.06
CA ILE A 124 -13.99 -14.27 -7.77
C ILE A 124 -14.40 -13.29 -6.65
N CYS A 125 -14.35 -11.97 -6.89
CA CYS A 125 -14.80 -10.97 -5.91
C CYS A 125 -16.30 -11.08 -5.62
N SER A 126 -17.12 -11.36 -6.63
CA SER A 126 -18.59 -11.50 -6.48
C SER A 126 -18.95 -12.75 -5.68
N ARG A 127 -18.26 -13.88 -5.92
CA ARG A 127 -18.41 -15.12 -5.13
C ARG A 127 -18.02 -14.92 -3.68
N LEU A 128 -16.91 -14.21 -3.42
CA LEU A 128 -16.52 -13.84 -2.06
C LEU A 128 -17.57 -12.96 -1.37
N ALA A 129 -18.13 -11.98 -2.09
CA ALA A 129 -19.15 -11.09 -1.55
C ALA A 129 -20.49 -11.80 -1.26
N ALA A 130 -20.80 -12.86 -2.01
CA ALA A 130 -22.02 -13.66 -1.85
C ALA A 130 -21.87 -14.85 -0.88
N ALA A 131 -20.67 -15.11 -0.36
CA ALA A 131 -20.41 -16.27 0.48
C ALA A 131 -21.20 -16.23 1.80
N GLU A 132 -22.01 -17.26 2.04
CA GLU A 132 -22.73 -17.48 3.28
C GLU A 132 -21.86 -18.22 4.30
N MET A 133 -21.64 -17.66 5.48
CA MET A 133 -20.76 -18.26 6.50
C MET A 133 -21.43 -19.36 7.34
N SER A 134 -22.73 -19.58 7.15
CA SER A 134 -23.46 -20.69 7.78
C SER A 134 -23.15 -22.04 7.16
N ASP A 135 -22.84 -22.07 5.86
CA ASP A 135 -22.44 -23.29 5.18
C ASP A 135 -20.92 -23.47 5.19
N ARG A 136 -20.48 -24.71 5.43
CA ARG A 136 -19.06 -25.05 5.50
C ARG A 136 -18.38 -24.88 4.14
N SER A 137 -19.01 -25.33 3.06
CA SER A 137 -18.39 -25.29 1.73
C SER A 137 -18.23 -23.86 1.22
N SER A 138 -19.25 -23.03 1.42
CA SER A 138 -19.22 -21.59 1.16
C SER A 138 -18.15 -20.87 1.99
N LYS A 139 -18.01 -21.22 3.28
CA LYS A 139 -16.94 -20.67 4.14
C LYS A 139 -15.55 -21.06 3.62
N ASP A 140 -15.33 -22.33 3.32
CA ASP A 140 -14.04 -22.81 2.79
C ASP A 140 -13.71 -22.11 1.45
N LEU A 141 -14.71 -21.92 0.58
CA LEU A 141 -14.59 -21.12 -0.65
C LEU A 141 -14.18 -19.67 -0.37
N ALA A 142 -14.80 -19.00 0.59
CA ALA A 142 -14.47 -17.62 0.94
C ALA A 142 -13.00 -17.50 1.39
N GLU A 143 -12.53 -18.42 2.23
CA GLU A 143 -11.13 -18.44 2.68
C GLU A 143 -10.15 -18.65 1.52
N GLN A 144 -10.46 -19.56 0.59
CA GLN A 144 -9.64 -19.76 -0.60
C GLN A 144 -9.68 -18.56 -1.56
N CYS A 145 -10.85 -17.92 -1.75
CA CYS A 145 -10.97 -16.72 -2.58
C CYS A 145 -10.13 -15.56 -2.03
N VAL A 146 -10.11 -15.38 -0.70
CA VAL A 146 -9.25 -14.37 -0.07
C VAL A 146 -7.77 -14.65 -0.36
N LYS A 147 -7.34 -15.90 -0.22
CA LYS A 147 -5.95 -16.29 -0.51
C LYS A 147 -5.58 -16.14 -1.97
N LEU A 148 -6.48 -16.50 -2.88
CA LEU A 148 -6.30 -16.29 -4.31
C LEU A 148 -6.15 -14.80 -4.63
N LEU A 149 -7.07 -13.96 -4.15
CA LEU A 149 -7.03 -12.52 -4.37
C LEU A 149 -5.82 -11.86 -3.72
N GLU A 150 -5.33 -12.37 -2.58
CA GLU A 150 -4.07 -11.94 -1.97
C GLU A 150 -2.89 -12.13 -2.94
N HIS A 151 -2.79 -13.27 -3.61
CA HIS A 151 -1.73 -13.54 -4.60
C HIS A 151 -1.88 -12.67 -5.85
N VAL A 152 -3.10 -12.54 -6.39
CA VAL A 152 -3.36 -11.71 -7.57
C VAL A 152 -3.04 -10.24 -7.28
N CYS A 153 -3.42 -9.73 -6.11
CA CYS A 153 -3.21 -8.35 -5.70
C CYS A 153 -1.72 -7.96 -5.57
N GLN A 154 -0.80 -8.92 -5.40
CA GLN A 154 0.64 -8.64 -5.33
C GLN A 154 1.23 -8.07 -6.64
N ARG A 155 0.68 -8.45 -7.79
CA ARG A 155 1.15 -8.01 -9.12
C ARG A 155 0.12 -7.19 -9.87
N GLU A 156 -1.14 -7.59 -9.76
CA GLU A 156 -2.26 -7.05 -10.53
C GLU A 156 -3.23 -6.28 -9.62
N THR A 157 -2.69 -5.39 -8.78
CA THR A 157 -3.47 -4.63 -7.79
C THR A 157 -4.65 -3.88 -8.42
N MET A 158 -4.46 -3.27 -9.61
CA MET A 158 -5.53 -2.53 -10.29
C MET A 158 -6.66 -3.44 -10.76
N ALA A 159 -6.37 -4.63 -11.26
CA ALA A 159 -7.41 -5.56 -11.70
C ALA A 159 -8.32 -5.98 -10.54
N VAL A 160 -7.76 -6.17 -9.34
CA VAL A 160 -8.53 -6.48 -8.13
C VAL A 160 -9.32 -5.26 -7.64
N TYR A 161 -8.77 -4.05 -7.81
CA TYR A 161 -9.46 -2.80 -7.50
C TYR A 161 -10.71 -2.62 -8.38
N ASP A 162 -10.54 -2.65 -9.70
CA ASP A 162 -11.60 -2.45 -10.69
C ASP A 162 -12.69 -3.53 -10.60
N ALA A 163 -12.33 -4.72 -10.11
CA ALA A 163 -13.26 -5.83 -9.84
C ALA A 163 -14.12 -5.64 -8.57
N GLY A 164 -13.92 -4.57 -7.80
CA GLY A 164 -14.64 -4.32 -6.54
C GLY A 164 -14.08 -5.10 -5.35
N GLY A 165 -12.83 -5.55 -5.41
CA GLY A 165 -12.21 -6.38 -4.38
C GLY A 165 -12.14 -5.72 -2.99
N ILE A 166 -12.04 -4.38 -2.94
CA ILE A 166 -11.98 -3.65 -1.66
C ILE A 166 -13.25 -3.83 -0.83
N ASN A 167 -14.42 -3.70 -1.47
CA ASN A 167 -15.71 -3.86 -0.83
C ASN A 167 -15.96 -5.32 -0.41
N ALA A 168 -15.60 -6.29 -1.24
CA ALA A 168 -15.74 -7.71 -0.92
C ALA A 168 -14.91 -8.07 0.33
N MET A 169 -13.66 -7.63 0.39
CA MET A 169 -12.75 -7.88 1.52
C MET A 169 -13.20 -7.16 2.80
N LEU A 170 -13.57 -5.88 2.71
CA LEU A 170 -14.06 -5.11 3.85
C LEU A 170 -15.34 -5.70 4.42
N ASN A 171 -16.27 -6.13 3.56
CA ASN A 171 -17.51 -6.77 4.01
C ASN A 171 -17.23 -8.07 4.76
N LEU A 172 -16.33 -8.91 4.23
CA LEU A 172 -15.93 -10.16 4.89
C LEU A 172 -15.34 -9.89 6.29
N VAL A 173 -14.39 -8.97 6.41
CA VAL A 173 -13.75 -8.69 7.71
C VAL A 173 -14.76 -8.09 8.69
N ARG A 174 -15.60 -7.15 8.23
CA ARG A 174 -16.56 -6.44 9.08
C ARG A 174 -17.71 -7.32 9.55
N VAL A 175 -18.32 -8.10 8.66
CA VAL A 175 -19.54 -8.86 8.94
C VAL A 175 -19.22 -10.29 9.38
N ASN A 176 -18.17 -10.88 8.82
CA ASN A 176 -17.86 -12.30 8.96
C ASN A 176 -16.54 -12.57 9.70
N GLY A 177 -15.86 -11.54 10.21
CA GLY A 177 -14.55 -11.65 10.86
C GLY A 177 -14.49 -12.66 12.01
N THR A 178 -15.56 -12.79 12.79
CA THR A 178 -15.64 -13.76 13.90
C THR A 178 -15.83 -15.21 13.44
N GLN A 179 -16.27 -15.41 12.20
CA GLN A 179 -16.60 -16.73 11.64
C GLN A 179 -15.46 -17.30 10.79
N VAL A 180 -14.54 -16.48 10.31
CA VAL A 180 -13.39 -16.90 9.48
C VAL A 180 -12.10 -17.02 10.30
N HIS A 181 -11.13 -17.77 9.78
CA HIS A 181 -9.82 -17.85 10.42
C HIS A 181 -9.11 -16.49 10.49
N LYS A 182 -8.35 -16.26 11.58
CA LYS A 182 -7.57 -15.01 11.76
C LYS A 182 -6.59 -14.74 10.62
N ASP A 183 -5.94 -15.78 10.10
CA ASP A 183 -5.04 -15.65 8.96
C ASP A 183 -5.76 -15.16 7.70
N THR A 184 -7.01 -15.57 7.50
CA THR A 184 -7.87 -15.09 6.40
C THR A 184 -8.18 -13.62 6.58
N MET A 185 -8.54 -13.17 7.78
CA MET A 185 -8.74 -11.74 8.06
C MET A 185 -7.48 -10.91 7.78
N TYR A 186 -6.31 -11.39 8.20
CA TYR A 186 -5.05 -10.67 7.94
C TYR A 186 -4.73 -10.59 6.45
N SER A 187 -5.03 -11.65 5.71
CA SER A 187 -4.87 -11.69 4.24
C SER A 187 -5.81 -10.71 3.56
N ALA A 188 -7.08 -10.67 4.00
CA ALA A 188 -8.06 -9.71 3.51
C ALA A 188 -7.62 -8.27 3.81
N MET A 189 -7.16 -7.98 5.03
CA MET A 189 -6.66 -6.64 5.39
C MET A 189 -5.37 -6.26 4.64
N SER A 190 -4.50 -7.22 4.34
CA SER A 190 -3.33 -7.03 3.47
C SER A 190 -3.74 -6.58 2.06
N VAL A 191 -4.77 -7.21 1.49
CA VAL A 191 -5.36 -6.81 0.20
C VAL A 191 -5.98 -5.42 0.31
N VAL A 192 -6.84 -5.16 1.29
CA VAL A 192 -7.49 -3.85 1.51
C VAL A 192 -6.44 -2.73 1.62
N THR A 193 -5.36 -2.95 2.37
CA THR A 193 -4.30 -1.95 2.53
C THR A 193 -3.64 -1.58 1.21
N ARG A 194 -3.38 -2.57 0.33
CA ARG A 194 -2.83 -2.31 -1.01
C ARG A 194 -3.82 -1.59 -1.91
N LEU A 195 -5.09 -1.98 -1.88
CA LEU A 195 -6.16 -1.37 -2.69
C LEU A 195 -6.44 0.08 -2.26
N CYS A 196 -6.45 0.38 -0.96
CA CYS A 196 -6.57 1.76 -0.47
C CYS A 196 -5.46 2.67 -1.01
N GLY A 197 -4.25 2.12 -1.22
CA GLY A 197 -3.16 2.85 -1.86
C GLY A 197 -3.41 3.21 -3.34
N LYS A 198 -4.42 2.64 -3.98
CA LYS A 198 -4.81 2.91 -5.38
C LYS A 198 -6.10 3.72 -5.51
N MET A 199 -6.87 3.85 -4.44
CA MET A 199 -8.11 4.60 -4.44
C MET A 199 -7.86 6.09 -4.65
N GLU A 200 -8.58 6.68 -5.61
CA GLU A 200 -8.52 8.11 -5.89
C GLU A 200 -9.58 8.86 -5.05
N PRO A 201 -9.33 10.12 -4.64
CA PRO A 201 -10.29 10.92 -3.87
C PRO A 201 -11.66 11.11 -4.53
N THR A 202 -11.75 10.99 -5.86
CA THR A 202 -12.99 11.16 -6.62
C THR A 202 -13.73 9.83 -6.85
N ASP A 203 -13.26 8.73 -6.27
CA ASP A 203 -13.85 7.43 -6.46
C ASP A 203 -15.23 7.35 -5.75
N PRO A 204 -16.31 6.92 -6.44
CA PRO A 204 -17.64 6.86 -5.85
C PRO A 204 -17.75 5.88 -4.66
N GLU A 205 -16.86 4.90 -4.55
CA GLU A 205 -16.87 3.92 -3.46
C GLU A 205 -16.09 4.40 -2.22
N LEU A 206 -15.47 5.57 -2.27
CA LEU A 206 -14.64 6.09 -1.19
C LEU A 206 -15.42 6.23 0.12
N ALA A 207 -16.63 6.81 0.09
CA ALA A 207 -17.45 7.03 1.28
C ALA A 207 -17.78 5.70 1.99
N LYS A 208 -18.15 4.67 1.22
CA LYS A 208 -18.46 3.33 1.74
C LYS A 208 -17.22 2.61 2.28
N CYS A 209 -16.07 2.81 1.62
CA CYS A 209 -14.78 2.31 2.10
C CYS A 209 -14.41 2.96 3.44
N ALA A 210 -14.53 4.29 3.54
CA ALA A 210 -14.23 5.05 4.76
C ALA A 210 -15.15 4.66 5.93
N GLU A 211 -16.44 4.47 5.69
CA GLU A 211 -17.39 3.97 6.69
C GLU A 211 -16.97 2.57 7.19
N SER A 212 -16.66 1.66 6.27
CA SER A 212 -16.27 0.29 6.61
C SER A 212 -14.94 0.24 7.37
N LEU A 213 -13.95 1.01 6.95
CA LEU A 213 -12.68 1.16 7.68
C LEU A 213 -12.88 1.80 9.05
N GLY A 214 -13.80 2.77 9.18
CA GLY A 214 -14.16 3.40 10.44
C GLY A 214 -14.68 2.39 11.46
N ALA A 215 -15.57 1.49 11.03
CA ALA A 215 -16.08 0.42 11.89
C ALA A 215 -14.97 -0.56 12.33
N LEU A 216 -13.93 -0.76 11.51
CA LEU A 216 -12.81 -1.65 11.82
C LEU A 216 -11.78 -1.05 12.78
N LEU A 217 -11.82 0.26 13.06
CA LEU A 217 -10.93 0.90 14.04
C LEU A 217 -11.15 0.36 15.45
N GLU A 218 -12.38 0.00 15.81
CA GLU A 218 -12.76 -0.53 17.13
C GLU A 218 -12.78 -2.07 17.18
N HIS A 219 -12.20 -2.73 16.17
CA HIS A 219 -12.20 -4.18 16.08
C HIS A 219 -11.40 -4.83 17.23
N GLU A 220 -11.89 -5.95 17.78
CA GLU A 220 -11.27 -6.65 18.93
C GLU A 220 -9.84 -7.12 18.64
N ASP A 221 -9.57 -7.50 17.39
CA ASP A 221 -8.23 -7.87 16.95
C ASP A 221 -7.38 -6.65 16.58
N ALA A 222 -6.35 -6.39 17.38
CA ALA A 222 -5.46 -5.24 17.24
C ALA A 222 -4.76 -5.14 15.87
N LYS A 223 -4.48 -6.26 15.19
CA LYS A 223 -3.84 -6.20 13.86
C LYS A 223 -4.82 -5.71 12.79
N VAL A 224 -6.11 -5.99 12.95
CA VAL A 224 -7.16 -5.53 12.02
C VAL A 224 -7.36 -4.03 12.19
N SER A 225 -7.53 -3.55 13.42
CA SER A 225 -7.66 -2.11 13.69
C SER A 225 -6.42 -1.32 13.28
N GLU A 226 -5.23 -1.85 13.53
CA GLU A 226 -3.98 -1.24 13.05
C GLU A 226 -3.89 -1.20 11.52
N SER A 227 -4.38 -2.22 10.83
CA SER A 227 -4.45 -2.23 9.36
C SER A 227 -5.45 -1.21 8.84
N ALA A 228 -6.60 -1.05 9.49
CA ALA A 228 -7.58 -0.02 9.15
C ALA A 228 -6.99 1.39 9.31
N LEU A 229 -6.23 1.63 10.38
CA LEU A 229 -5.49 2.89 10.59
C LEU A 229 -4.49 3.17 9.46
N ARG A 230 -3.73 2.16 9.02
CA ARG A 230 -2.81 2.28 7.87
C ARG A 230 -3.55 2.57 6.57
N CYS A 231 -4.75 2.01 6.37
CA CYS A 231 -5.59 2.33 5.22
C CYS A 231 -5.99 3.81 5.22
N PHE A 232 -6.44 4.35 6.35
CA PHE A 232 -6.73 5.79 6.47
C PHE A 232 -5.50 6.67 6.23
N ALA A 233 -4.32 6.25 6.70
CA ALA A 233 -3.07 6.95 6.40
C ALA A 233 -2.76 6.96 4.90
N ALA A 234 -2.92 5.84 4.20
CA ALA A 234 -2.72 5.75 2.76
C ALA A 234 -3.71 6.61 1.96
N LEU A 235 -4.99 6.60 2.35
CA LEU A 235 -6.03 7.44 1.75
C LEU A 235 -5.75 8.92 1.99
N THR A 236 -5.42 9.31 3.22
CA THR A 236 -5.10 10.71 3.56
C THR A 236 -3.90 11.21 2.77
N ASP A 237 -2.85 10.40 2.61
CA ASP A 237 -1.68 10.73 1.79
C ASP A 237 -2.03 10.93 0.29
N ARG A 238 -3.06 10.25 -0.23
CA ARG A 238 -3.59 10.51 -1.57
C ARG A 238 -4.27 11.88 -1.66
N PHE A 239 -5.14 12.21 -0.71
CA PHE A 239 -5.79 13.54 -0.63
C PHE A 239 -4.77 14.67 -0.54
N VAL A 240 -3.75 14.51 0.32
CA VAL A 240 -2.66 15.47 0.49
C VAL A 240 -1.90 15.67 -0.84
N ARG A 241 -1.52 14.60 -1.53
CA ARG A 241 -0.81 14.70 -2.83
C ARG A 241 -1.64 15.36 -3.93
N LYS A 242 -2.96 15.17 -3.90
CA LYS A 242 -3.89 15.77 -4.88
C LYS A 242 -4.37 17.16 -4.47
N MET A 243 -3.95 17.67 -3.31
CA MET A 243 -4.41 18.94 -2.74
C MET A 243 -5.94 19.00 -2.60
N MET A 244 -6.54 17.88 -2.18
CA MET A 244 -7.98 17.75 -1.96
C MET A 244 -8.29 17.71 -0.47
N ASP A 245 -9.47 18.20 -0.08
CA ASP A 245 -9.92 18.20 1.31
C ASP A 245 -10.27 16.77 1.78
N PRO A 246 -9.57 16.21 2.78
CA PRO A 246 -9.83 14.86 3.29
C PRO A 246 -11.08 14.75 4.20
N ALA A 247 -11.90 15.80 4.31
CA ALA A 247 -13.12 15.82 5.14
C ALA A 247 -14.01 14.58 4.93
N GLU A 248 -14.12 14.09 3.70
CA GLU A 248 -14.95 12.94 3.35
C GLU A 248 -14.54 11.67 4.12
N LEU A 249 -13.23 11.46 4.33
CA LEU A 249 -12.69 10.32 5.08
C LEU A 249 -13.19 10.30 6.55
N ALA A 250 -13.38 11.47 7.13
CA ALA A 250 -13.81 11.68 8.51
C ALA A 250 -15.31 12.00 8.64
N THR A 251 -16.06 12.09 7.54
CA THR A 251 -17.48 12.43 7.57
C THR A 251 -18.33 11.22 7.90
N HIS A 252 -17.97 10.06 7.32
CA HIS A 252 -18.72 8.80 7.47
C HIS A 252 -18.13 7.85 8.50
N SER A 253 -17.09 8.26 9.21
CA SER A 253 -16.38 7.44 10.19
C SER A 253 -16.15 8.21 11.50
N ASN A 254 -16.04 7.50 12.61
CA ASN A 254 -15.60 8.07 13.90
C ASN A 254 -14.07 8.28 13.96
N LEU A 255 -13.41 8.46 12.81
CA LEU A 255 -11.95 8.49 12.69
C LEU A 255 -11.31 9.49 13.66
N VAL A 256 -11.77 10.74 13.67
CA VAL A 256 -11.16 11.81 14.48
C VAL A 256 -11.22 11.50 15.99
N GLU A 257 -12.40 11.14 16.49
CA GLU A 257 -12.57 10.79 17.90
C GLU A 257 -11.78 9.53 18.27
N HIS A 258 -11.72 8.54 17.38
CA HIS A 258 -10.95 7.34 17.59
C HIS A 258 -9.44 7.65 17.70
N LEU A 259 -8.87 8.46 16.80
CA LEU A 259 -7.47 8.89 16.85
C LEU A 259 -7.13 9.60 18.18
N ILE A 260 -8.00 10.50 18.62
CA ILE A 260 -7.85 11.22 19.89
C ILE A 260 -7.96 10.25 21.08
N SER A 261 -8.85 9.26 21.00
CA SER A 261 -9.01 8.25 22.04
C SER A 261 -7.74 7.40 22.22
N ILE A 262 -7.09 6.99 21.13
CA ILE A 262 -5.81 6.25 21.18
C ILE A 262 -4.73 7.10 21.85
N MET A 263 -4.63 8.39 21.49
CA MET A 263 -3.70 9.33 22.14
C MET A 263 -3.98 9.46 23.64
N ALA A 264 -5.26 9.51 24.06
CA ALA A 264 -5.64 9.71 25.46
C ALA A 264 -5.31 8.52 26.38
N VAL A 265 -5.11 7.33 25.82
CA VAL A 265 -4.80 6.09 26.56
C VAL A 265 -3.32 5.71 26.45
N SER A 266 -2.50 6.49 25.73
CA SER A 266 -1.10 6.15 25.41
C SER A 266 -0.17 5.88 26.60
N ASN A 267 -0.52 6.36 27.80
CA ASN A 267 0.30 6.21 29.01
C ASN A 267 -0.36 5.33 30.08
N ASP A 268 -1.50 4.72 29.79
CA ASP A 268 -2.20 3.88 30.75
C ASP A 268 -1.61 2.47 30.75
N GLU A 269 -0.56 2.24 31.55
CA GLU A 269 0.12 0.94 31.63
C GLU A 269 -0.81 -0.22 32.06
N ASN A 270 -1.97 0.09 32.64
CA ASN A 270 -2.97 -0.90 33.07
C ASN A 270 -4.02 -1.20 31.99
N SER A 271 -4.01 -0.48 30.87
CA SER A 271 -4.94 -0.71 29.77
C SER A 271 -4.39 -1.76 28.80
N PRO A 272 -5.13 -2.85 28.51
CA PRO A 272 -4.76 -3.79 27.46
C PRO A 272 -4.78 -3.15 26.05
N ALA A 273 -5.28 -1.92 25.92
CA ALA A 273 -5.36 -1.15 24.69
C ALA A 273 -4.22 -0.14 24.50
N THR A 274 -3.15 -0.21 25.29
CA THR A 274 -2.01 0.71 25.15
C THR A 274 -1.31 0.51 23.81
N ALA A 275 -1.50 1.49 22.93
CA ALA A 275 -0.97 1.47 21.58
C ALA A 275 0.57 1.52 21.59
N SER A 276 1.19 0.79 20.67
CA SER A 276 2.65 0.85 20.50
C SER A 276 3.09 2.24 20.02
N ALA A 277 4.35 2.61 20.28
CA ALA A 277 4.94 3.87 19.81
C ALA A 277 4.80 4.08 18.29
N ASN A 278 4.89 2.98 17.51
CA ASN A 278 4.69 3.02 16.07
C ASN A 278 3.26 3.41 15.68
N ILE A 279 2.26 2.85 16.38
CA ILE A 279 0.85 3.16 16.16
C ILE A 279 0.58 4.63 16.54
N LEU A 280 1.10 5.09 17.68
CA LEU A 280 0.96 6.48 18.10
C LEU A 280 1.57 7.45 17.09
N SER A 281 2.75 7.13 16.53
CA SER A 281 3.37 7.95 15.47
C SER A 281 2.48 8.01 14.21
N ILE A 282 1.85 6.88 13.81
CA ILE A 282 0.87 6.86 12.71
C ILE A 282 -0.34 7.73 13.04
N VAL A 283 -0.91 7.61 14.25
CA VAL A 283 -2.07 8.40 14.71
C VAL A 283 -1.78 9.89 14.67
N LEU A 284 -0.65 10.32 15.24
CA LEU A 284 -0.24 11.73 15.29
C LEU A 284 0.01 12.30 13.89
N SER A 285 0.69 11.53 13.04
CA SER A 285 0.93 11.92 11.64
C SER A 285 -0.37 12.03 10.84
N LEU A 286 -1.26 11.05 10.99
CA LEU A 286 -2.56 11.05 10.34
C LEU A 286 -3.41 12.23 10.79
N LEU A 287 -3.53 12.46 12.11
CA LEU A 287 -4.28 13.59 12.66
C LEU A 287 -3.72 14.93 12.18
N GLY A 288 -2.38 15.07 12.15
CA GLY A 288 -1.73 16.25 11.61
C GLY A 288 -2.02 16.47 10.12
N ASN A 289 -1.98 15.42 9.30
CA ASN A 289 -2.27 15.52 7.86
C ASN A 289 -3.74 15.86 7.59
N LEU A 290 -4.67 15.27 8.35
CA LEU A 290 -6.09 15.59 8.27
C LEU A 290 -6.35 17.05 8.65
N CYS A 291 -5.73 17.55 9.73
CA CYS A 291 -5.83 18.95 10.13
C CYS A 291 -5.25 19.92 9.08
N ARG A 292 -4.09 19.59 8.50
CA ARG A 292 -3.51 20.40 7.40
C ARG A 292 -4.47 20.48 6.21
N GLY A 293 -5.08 19.35 5.83
CA GLY A 293 -5.95 19.26 4.66
C GLY A 293 -7.35 19.86 4.83
N SER A 294 -7.93 19.86 6.04
CA SER A 294 -9.37 20.15 6.22
C SER A 294 -9.69 21.07 7.39
N SER A 295 -10.40 22.18 7.13
CA SER A 295 -10.90 23.11 8.16
C SER A 295 -11.90 22.45 9.09
N LEU A 296 -12.81 21.65 8.51
CA LEU A 296 -13.83 20.94 9.26
C LEU A 296 -13.23 19.93 10.22
N ILE A 297 -12.18 19.20 9.80
CA ILE A 297 -11.51 18.25 10.70
C ILE A 297 -10.76 18.99 11.81
N THR A 298 -10.05 20.08 11.50
CA THR A 298 -9.37 20.86 12.55
C THR A 298 -10.34 21.40 13.58
N GLU A 299 -11.50 21.92 13.18
CA GLU A 299 -12.53 22.37 14.10
C GLU A 299 -13.00 21.22 15.01
N LYS A 300 -13.28 20.03 14.44
CA LYS A 300 -13.63 18.83 15.22
C LYS A 300 -12.54 18.44 16.22
N VAL A 301 -11.28 18.45 15.80
CA VAL A 301 -10.14 18.12 16.67
C VAL A 301 -10.01 19.10 17.84
N LEU A 302 -10.14 20.40 17.57
CA LEU A 302 -10.00 21.45 18.57
C LEU A 302 -11.17 21.48 19.56
N THR A 303 -12.36 21.08 19.12
CA THR A 303 -13.58 21.04 19.95
C THR A 303 -13.73 19.72 20.72
N SER A 304 -12.96 18.68 20.39
CA SER A 304 -13.04 17.39 21.08
C SER A 304 -12.58 17.52 22.55
N PRO A 305 -13.39 17.05 23.52
CA PRO A 305 -13.09 17.17 24.95
C PRO A 305 -11.86 16.34 25.36
N ASN A 306 -11.52 15.30 24.59
CA ASN A 306 -10.41 14.40 24.87
C ASN A 306 -9.08 14.90 24.29
N MET A 307 -9.08 15.95 23.47
CA MET A 307 -7.88 16.40 22.77
C MET A 307 -6.76 16.82 23.72
N ILE A 308 -7.08 17.64 24.72
CA ILE A 308 -6.10 18.09 25.73
C ILE A 308 -5.57 16.92 26.55
N LYS A 309 -6.43 15.94 26.88
CA LYS A 309 -6.02 14.71 27.58
C LYS A 309 -5.06 13.89 26.70
N GLY A 310 -5.37 13.75 25.41
CA GLY A 310 -4.53 13.07 24.42
C GLY A 310 -3.16 13.71 24.23
N LEU A 311 -3.11 15.04 24.10
CA LEU A 311 -1.84 15.78 24.01
C LEU A 311 -1.02 15.62 25.29
N LYS A 312 -1.63 15.77 26.47
CA LYS A 312 -0.94 15.57 27.75
C LYS A 312 -0.34 14.16 27.84
N ALA A 313 -1.10 13.13 27.49
CA ALA A 313 -0.60 11.76 27.50
C ALA A 313 0.55 11.57 26.48
N THR A 314 0.41 12.08 25.26
CA THR A 314 1.46 12.00 24.23
C THR A 314 2.76 12.70 24.65
N LEU A 315 2.66 13.91 25.22
CA LEU A 315 3.82 14.73 25.60
C LEU A 315 4.55 14.24 26.86
N THR A 316 3.88 13.46 27.71
CA THR A 316 4.52 12.82 28.88
C THR A 316 4.83 11.35 28.63
N ASN A 317 4.80 10.88 27.38
CA ASN A 317 5.12 9.51 27.04
C ASN A 317 6.62 9.23 27.29
N LYS A 318 6.96 7.98 27.62
CA LYS A 318 8.35 7.56 27.86
C LYS A 318 9.20 7.54 26.58
N GLU A 319 8.56 7.35 25.43
CA GLU A 319 9.22 7.26 24.13
C GLU A 319 9.43 8.66 23.52
N GLU A 320 10.68 9.10 23.41
CA GLU A 320 11.07 10.42 22.91
C GLU A 320 10.50 10.73 21.51
N ARG A 321 10.40 9.71 20.65
CA ARG A 321 9.83 9.84 19.32
C ARG A 321 8.35 10.26 19.36
N VAL A 322 7.57 9.67 20.27
CA VAL A 322 6.13 9.98 20.42
C VAL A 322 5.96 11.41 20.95
N VAL A 323 6.80 11.82 21.90
CA VAL A 323 6.82 13.20 22.42
C VAL A 323 7.13 14.19 21.30
N THR A 324 8.13 13.89 20.46
CA THR A 324 8.53 14.73 19.32
C THR A 324 7.39 14.88 18.30
N ASP A 325 6.74 13.78 17.92
CA ASP A 325 5.59 13.82 17.01
C ASP A 325 4.39 14.55 17.64
N GLY A 326 4.20 14.44 18.96
CA GLY A 326 3.21 15.19 19.72
C GLY A 326 3.47 16.70 19.73
N LEU A 327 4.71 17.13 19.90
CA LEU A 327 5.11 18.54 19.81
C LEU A 327 4.86 19.11 18.41
N ARG A 328 5.17 18.35 17.35
CA ARG A 328 4.88 18.74 15.96
C ARG A 328 3.38 18.93 15.70
N LEU A 329 2.55 18.08 16.30
CA LEU A 329 1.09 18.24 16.23
C LEU A 329 0.63 19.49 17.00
N CYS A 330 1.19 19.76 18.18
CA CYS A 330 0.88 20.97 18.95
C CYS A 330 1.24 22.23 18.17
N ASP A 331 2.43 22.28 17.60
CA ASP A 331 2.90 23.40 16.79
C ASP A 331 1.97 23.67 15.61
N LEU A 332 1.61 22.62 14.85
CA LEU A 332 0.62 22.73 13.77
C LEU A 332 -0.71 23.33 14.26
N LEU A 333 -1.23 22.84 15.38
CA LEU A 333 -2.51 23.32 15.91
C LEU A 333 -2.43 24.78 16.38
N LEU A 334 -1.30 25.19 16.96
CA LEU A 334 -1.05 26.58 17.35
C LEU A 334 -0.99 27.49 16.13
N VAL A 335 -0.27 27.11 15.08
CA VAL A 335 -0.24 27.85 13.80
C VAL A 335 -1.66 27.98 13.23
N LEU A 336 -2.40 26.87 13.17
CA LEU A 336 -3.78 26.87 12.66
C LEU A 336 -4.74 27.75 13.48
N LEU A 337 -4.56 27.80 14.80
CA LEU A 337 -5.37 28.62 15.72
C LEU A 337 -5.00 30.11 15.69
N CYS A 338 -3.70 30.41 15.69
CA CYS A 338 -3.20 31.78 15.91
C CYS A 338 -2.99 32.54 14.60
N GLU A 339 -2.47 31.88 13.56
CA GLU A 339 -2.13 32.50 12.28
C GLU A 339 -3.11 32.12 11.16
N GLY A 340 -3.85 31.02 11.35
CA GLY A 340 -4.84 30.52 10.40
C GLY A 340 -4.23 29.67 9.27
N ARG A 341 -5.10 29.12 8.41
CA ARG A 341 -4.69 28.18 7.35
C ARG A 341 -3.76 28.78 6.29
N SER A 342 -3.81 30.09 6.09
CA SER A 342 -2.91 30.80 5.17
C SER A 342 -1.45 30.75 5.60
N ALA A 343 -1.18 30.49 6.88
CA ALA A 343 0.17 30.30 7.39
C ALA A 343 0.74 28.90 7.16
N LEU A 344 -0.09 27.94 6.72
CA LEU A 344 0.42 26.64 6.32
C LEU A 344 1.31 26.80 5.08
N PRO A 345 2.49 26.17 5.04
CA PRO A 345 3.28 26.11 3.82
C PRO A 345 2.41 25.51 2.71
N LEU A 346 2.28 26.20 1.57
CA LEU A 346 1.61 25.65 0.38
C LEU A 346 2.47 24.54 -0.24
N THR A 347 2.64 23.42 0.47
CA THR A 347 3.11 22.11 0.01
C THR A 347 3.29 21.20 1.22
N CYS A 348 2.34 20.28 1.43
CA CYS A 348 2.55 19.09 2.24
C CYS A 348 3.17 17.99 1.37
N VAL A 349 4.49 17.83 1.45
CA VAL A 349 5.14 16.57 1.07
C VAL A 349 6.04 16.19 2.23
N VAL A 350 5.79 15.02 2.80
CA VAL A 350 6.59 14.45 3.88
C VAL A 350 7.97 14.10 3.31
N SER A 351 8.99 14.77 3.82
CA SER A 351 10.23 14.15 4.25
C SER A 351 10.67 14.94 5.48
N GLY A 352 11.24 14.23 6.46
CA GLY A 352 11.59 14.77 7.77
C GLY A 352 12.44 16.04 7.71
N ASP A 353 12.45 16.69 8.87
CA ASP A 353 13.08 17.97 9.22
C ASP A 353 12.25 19.22 8.88
N TYR A 354 11.64 19.76 9.94
CA TYR A 354 11.23 21.15 10.01
C TYR A 354 12.30 21.87 10.84
N ASN A 355 13.14 22.63 10.15
CA ASN A 355 13.53 23.92 10.67
C ASN A 355 12.77 24.96 9.83
N GLY A 356 12.13 25.91 10.47
CA GLY A 356 11.27 26.87 9.78
C GLY A 356 12.08 27.84 8.92
N GLY A 357 11.61 28.11 7.70
CA GLY A 357 12.13 29.22 6.95
C GLY A 357 11.18 29.78 5.88
N SER A 358 11.47 31.04 5.61
CA SER A 358 10.76 32.00 4.77
C SER A 358 10.45 31.52 3.35
N GLY A 359 9.61 32.26 2.61
CA GLY A 359 9.22 31.96 1.22
C GLY A 359 10.37 31.63 0.25
N ALA A 360 11.61 32.00 0.57
CA ALA A 360 12.81 31.59 -0.15
C ALA A 360 13.05 30.06 -0.14
N GLU A 361 12.75 29.35 0.95
CA GLU A 361 12.96 27.90 1.07
C GLU A 361 11.97 27.07 0.23
N ARG A 362 10.78 27.61 0.00
CA ARG A 362 9.76 26.97 -0.85
C ARG A 362 10.14 27.05 -2.32
N VAL A 363 10.61 28.21 -2.77
CA VAL A 363 11.15 28.39 -4.13
C VAL A 363 12.41 27.53 -4.30
N HIS A 364 13.23 27.42 -3.25
CA HIS A 364 14.42 26.56 -3.25
C HIS A 364 14.10 25.08 -3.45
N ARG A 365 13.09 24.53 -2.76
CA ARG A 365 12.69 23.12 -2.94
C ARG A 365 12.21 22.83 -4.35
N GLN A 366 11.45 23.75 -4.93
CA GLN A 366 11.02 23.68 -6.34
C GLN A 366 12.21 23.71 -7.30
N LEU A 367 13.24 24.49 -6.97
CA LEU A 367 14.46 24.60 -7.75
C LEU A 367 15.31 23.34 -7.70
N ILE A 368 15.42 22.67 -6.53
CA ILE A 368 16.08 21.36 -6.44
C ILE A 368 15.36 20.32 -7.31
N ASP A 369 14.03 20.31 -7.30
CA ASP A 369 13.25 19.40 -8.15
C ASP A 369 13.40 19.72 -9.64
N ALA A 370 13.56 20.99 -10.01
CA ALA A 370 13.90 21.42 -11.38
C ALA A 370 15.30 20.96 -11.79
N ILE A 371 16.31 21.11 -10.92
CA ILE A 371 17.68 20.62 -11.15
C ILE A 371 17.67 19.10 -11.33
N ARG A 372 16.94 18.37 -10.49
CA ARG A 372 16.78 16.90 -10.59
C ARG A 372 16.16 16.49 -11.94
N GLN A 373 15.21 17.29 -12.44
CA GLN A 373 14.54 17.08 -13.73
C GLN A 373 15.32 17.63 -14.93
N LYS A 374 16.48 18.26 -14.71
CA LYS A 374 17.29 18.94 -15.73
C LYS A 374 16.55 20.07 -16.46
N ASP A 375 15.62 20.74 -15.77
CA ASP A 375 14.93 21.92 -16.29
C ASP A 375 15.78 23.19 -16.09
N LEU A 376 16.61 23.50 -17.09
CA LEU A 376 17.49 24.68 -17.08
C LEU A 376 16.68 25.99 -17.14
N SER A 377 15.56 26.01 -17.87
CA SER A 377 14.71 27.20 -17.99
C SER A 377 14.17 27.67 -16.64
N ALA A 378 13.61 26.74 -15.85
CA ALA A 378 13.10 27.07 -14.52
C ALA A 378 14.21 27.56 -13.58
N LEU A 379 15.43 27.02 -13.72
CA LEU A 379 16.59 27.46 -12.95
C LEU A 379 17.02 28.90 -13.32
N VAL A 380 17.09 29.19 -14.61
CA VAL A 380 17.44 30.52 -15.13
C VAL A 380 16.42 31.56 -14.67
N ASP A 381 15.13 31.31 -14.89
CA ASP A 381 14.05 32.24 -14.56
C ASP A 381 14.02 32.59 -13.06
N ALA A 382 14.25 31.62 -12.18
CA ALA A 382 14.27 31.83 -10.73
C ALA A 382 15.46 32.71 -10.28
N ILE A 383 16.63 32.54 -10.89
CA ILE A 383 17.84 33.31 -10.56
C ILE A 383 17.75 34.72 -11.15
N GLU A 384 17.29 34.87 -12.40
CA GLU A 384 17.22 36.18 -13.06
C GLU A 384 16.08 37.06 -12.52
N SER A 385 14.99 36.46 -12.05
CA SER A 385 13.92 37.19 -11.35
C SER A 385 14.30 37.63 -9.94
N GLY A 386 15.48 37.25 -9.44
CA GLY A 386 15.95 37.58 -8.09
C GLY A 386 15.18 36.91 -6.97
N GLN A 387 14.44 35.83 -7.28
CA GLN A 387 13.65 35.07 -6.30
C GLN A 387 14.54 34.20 -5.40
N VAL A 388 15.69 33.78 -5.91
CA VAL A 388 16.66 32.94 -5.19
C VAL A 388 18.08 33.45 -5.44
N ASP A 389 18.87 33.57 -4.39
CA ASP A 389 20.29 33.86 -4.48
C ASP A 389 21.04 32.65 -5.05
N VAL A 390 21.94 32.87 -6.02
CA VAL A 390 22.77 31.84 -6.63
C VAL A 390 23.61 31.06 -5.59
N ASN A 391 23.94 31.72 -4.47
CA ASN A 391 24.73 31.17 -3.37
C ASN A 391 23.91 30.64 -2.20
N PHE A 392 22.60 30.51 -2.39
CA PHE A 392 21.72 29.92 -1.40
C PHE A 392 22.12 28.45 -1.14
N ALA A 393 22.11 28.07 0.14
CA ALA A 393 22.33 26.69 0.57
C ALA A 393 21.12 26.21 1.38
N ASP A 394 20.72 24.94 1.19
CA ASP A 394 19.63 24.34 1.96
C ASP A 394 19.96 24.15 3.44
N ASP A 395 18.99 23.61 4.17
CA ASP A 395 19.07 23.25 5.58
C ASP A 395 20.13 22.19 5.88
N VAL A 396 20.55 21.40 4.88
CA VAL A 396 21.67 20.46 4.97
C VAL A 396 23.01 21.13 4.57
N GLY A 397 22.96 22.40 4.19
CA GLY A 397 24.08 23.22 3.75
C GLY A 397 24.56 22.89 2.35
N GLN A 398 23.71 22.37 1.47
CA GLN A 398 24.03 22.12 0.06
C GLN A 398 23.61 23.31 -0.80
N SER A 399 24.53 23.81 -1.62
CA SER A 399 24.22 24.84 -2.62
C SER A 399 23.52 24.26 -3.85
N LEU A 400 22.92 25.12 -4.67
CA LEU A 400 22.37 24.74 -5.98
C LEU A 400 23.44 24.06 -6.86
N THR A 401 24.69 24.53 -6.79
CA THR A 401 25.82 23.94 -7.52
C THR A 401 26.13 22.53 -7.03
N ASN A 402 26.05 22.26 -5.72
CA ASN A 402 26.22 20.89 -5.18
C ASN A 402 25.17 19.93 -5.74
N TRP A 403 23.91 20.36 -5.81
CA TRP A 403 22.82 19.57 -6.39
C TRP A 403 23.01 19.36 -7.90
N ALA A 404 23.38 20.39 -8.65
CA ALA A 404 23.65 20.28 -10.09
C ALA A 404 24.81 19.31 -10.39
N SER A 405 25.89 19.38 -9.62
CA SER A 405 27.04 18.46 -9.73
C SER A 405 26.71 17.02 -9.33
N ALA A 406 25.80 16.81 -8.37
CA ALA A 406 25.35 15.46 -8.00
C ALA A 406 24.46 14.82 -9.10
N PHE A 407 23.54 15.58 -9.68
CA PHE A 407 22.62 15.08 -10.71
C PHE A 407 23.24 15.04 -12.14
N GLY A 408 24.38 15.67 -12.35
CA GLY A 408 25.16 15.61 -13.60
C GLY A 408 24.52 16.41 -14.73
N SER A 409 24.33 17.71 -14.48
CA SER A 409 23.84 18.68 -15.46
C SER A 409 24.90 19.77 -15.69
N ILE A 410 25.82 19.51 -16.63
CA ILE A 410 26.95 20.40 -16.91
C ILE A 410 26.51 21.83 -17.29
N GLU A 411 25.40 21.94 -18.04
CA GLU A 411 24.85 23.22 -18.47
C GLU A 411 24.36 24.07 -17.28
N MET A 412 23.79 23.41 -16.27
CA MET A 412 23.37 24.07 -15.03
C MET A 412 24.56 24.46 -14.17
N VAL A 413 25.58 23.61 -14.08
CA VAL A 413 26.83 23.92 -13.34
C VAL A 413 27.52 25.13 -13.99
N GLN A 414 27.66 25.15 -15.31
CA GLN A 414 28.21 26.28 -16.06
C GLN A 414 27.43 27.56 -15.79
N TYR A 415 26.11 27.53 -15.93
CA TYR A 415 25.27 28.70 -15.70
C TYR A 415 25.40 29.25 -14.27
N LEU A 416 25.40 28.37 -13.26
CA LEU A 416 25.57 28.78 -11.86
C LEU A 416 26.94 29.41 -11.62
N CYS A 417 28.01 28.82 -12.16
CA CYS A 417 29.36 29.41 -12.09
C CYS A 417 29.43 30.78 -12.79
N ASP A 418 28.83 30.91 -13.98
CA ASP A 418 28.79 32.18 -14.74
C ASP A 418 28.03 33.29 -13.98
N LYS A 419 27.06 32.92 -13.14
CA LYS A 419 26.32 33.83 -12.26
C LYS A 419 27.00 34.07 -10.90
N GLY A 420 28.20 33.55 -10.68
CA GLY A 420 29.00 33.79 -9.48
C GLY A 420 28.69 32.86 -8.30
N ALA A 421 28.29 31.61 -8.58
CA ALA A 421 28.16 30.60 -7.53
C ALA A 421 29.52 30.25 -6.91
N ASP A 422 29.60 30.31 -5.58
CA ASP A 422 30.71 29.84 -4.77
C ASP A 422 30.64 28.31 -4.66
N VAL A 423 31.48 27.65 -5.45
CA VAL A 423 31.63 26.19 -5.53
C VAL A 423 32.09 25.54 -4.22
N ASN A 424 32.55 26.35 -3.25
CA ASN A 424 32.96 25.91 -1.92
C ASN A 424 31.91 26.21 -0.82
N LYS A 425 30.76 26.78 -1.18
CA LYS A 425 29.72 27.19 -0.22
C LYS A 425 29.11 26.04 0.58
N GLY A 426 29.22 24.81 0.08
CA GLY A 426 28.65 23.62 0.71
C GLY A 426 29.23 23.36 2.10
N HIS A 427 28.37 23.21 3.11
CA HIS A 427 28.76 23.08 4.51
C HIS A 427 29.50 21.76 4.82
N LYS A 428 29.07 20.65 4.21
CA LYS A 428 29.67 19.32 4.44
C LYS A 428 30.69 18.93 3.38
N SER A 429 30.54 19.43 2.15
CA SER A 429 31.33 19.06 0.99
C SER A 429 31.20 20.10 -0.12
N SER A 430 32.27 20.36 -0.86
CA SER A 430 32.27 21.29 -2.01
C SER A 430 31.59 20.67 -3.23
N SER A 431 31.22 21.49 -4.21
CA SER A 431 30.62 21.02 -5.48
C SER A 431 31.57 20.06 -6.22
N LEU A 432 32.89 20.29 -6.10
CA LEU A 432 33.93 19.42 -6.65
C LEU A 432 33.91 18.02 -6.03
N HIS A 433 33.64 17.91 -4.72
CA HIS A 433 33.51 16.61 -4.05
C HIS A 433 32.34 15.81 -4.63
N TYR A 434 31.20 16.45 -4.87
CA TYR A 434 30.04 15.82 -5.49
C TYR A 434 30.31 15.37 -6.92
N ALA A 435 30.89 16.23 -7.76
CA ALA A 435 31.25 15.89 -9.14
C ALA A 435 32.19 14.67 -9.19
N ALA A 436 33.19 14.62 -8.30
CA ALA A 436 34.12 13.50 -8.21
C ALA A 436 33.45 12.20 -7.71
N CYS A 437 32.65 12.26 -6.64
CA CYS A 437 31.97 11.09 -6.07
C CYS A 437 30.95 10.46 -7.02
N PHE A 438 30.28 11.27 -7.86
CA PHE A 438 29.29 10.80 -8.82
C PHE A 438 29.85 10.57 -10.23
N GLY A 439 31.18 10.65 -10.40
CA GLY A 439 31.87 10.30 -11.66
C GLY A 439 31.58 11.27 -12.80
N ARG A 440 31.64 12.58 -12.53
CA ARG A 440 31.37 13.68 -13.48
C ARG A 440 32.66 14.43 -13.84
N PRO A 441 33.51 13.89 -14.73
CA PRO A 441 34.82 14.49 -15.03
C PRO A 441 34.69 15.90 -15.65
N ASP A 442 33.70 16.12 -16.49
CA ASP A 442 33.50 17.42 -17.15
C ASP A 442 33.12 18.52 -16.14
N ASP A 443 32.23 18.19 -15.19
CA ASP A 443 31.88 19.10 -14.08
C ASP A 443 33.11 19.39 -13.19
N THR A 444 34.01 18.41 -12.96
CA THR A 444 35.21 18.64 -12.15
C THR A 444 36.20 19.61 -12.78
N VAL A 445 36.43 19.51 -14.10
CA VAL A 445 37.30 20.43 -14.85
C VAL A 445 36.69 21.83 -14.82
N LEU A 446 35.40 21.93 -15.09
CA LEU A 446 34.68 23.19 -15.12
C LEU A 446 34.72 23.92 -13.76
N ILE A 447 34.48 23.18 -12.67
CA ILE A 447 34.52 23.74 -11.32
C ILE A 447 35.93 24.19 -10.96
N GLN A 448 36.97 23.43 -11.34
CA GLN A 448 38.36 23.82 -11.12
C GLN A 448 38.73 25.12 -11.85
N ASP A 449 38.39 25.22 -13.13
CA ASP A 449 38.65 26.42 -13.95
C ASP A 449 37.93 27.66 -13.38
N SER A 450 36.70 27.50 -12.86
CA SER A 450 35.94 28.57 -12.21
C SER A 450 36.51 28.98 -10.84
N SER A 451 37.19 28.07 -10.14
CA SER A 451 37.80 28.31 -8.82
C SER A 451 39.10 29.13 -8.91
N ASP A 452 39.83 29.00 -10.02
CA ASP A 452 41.11 29.70 -10.25
C ASP A 452 40.91 31.11 -10.85
N SER A 453 39.68 31.45 -11.23
CA SER A 453 39.32 32.68 -11.95
C SER A 453 38.74 33.80 -11.08
N GLY A 454 38.44 33.53 -9.80
CA GLY A 454 37.87 34.48 -8.83
C GLY A 454 38.75 34.64 -7.60
#